data_AF-A0A2N2XLF9-F1
#
_entry.id   AF-A0A2N2XLF9-F1
#
_cell.length_a   1.000
_cell.length_b   1.000
_cell.length_c   1.000
_cell.angle_alpha   90.00
_cell.angle_beta   90.00
_cell.angle_gamma   90.00
#
_symmetry.space_group_name_H-M   'P 1'
#
loop_
_entity.id
_entity.type
_entity.pdbx_description
1 polymer ?
#
loop_
_entity_poly.entity_id
_entity_poly.type
_entity_poly.pdbx_seq_one_letter_code
_entity_poly.pdbx_strand_id
1 'polypeptide(L)'
;MYFQKLKIIKVSFRKRKLKFMNIKKLILPLVVLVVVGFTFSWVTNSFVGGETKYNPRNVLNEKGFSGAIEWLNNRRADLQTGEVSAEDRANALNNYLTFHNQQTRSSLSLDWIEMGPNNVGGRTRAILFDRTNPNIMFAGAVSGGLWKSTTGGSSWNQVPGMEFLIIGSICQTVNGDIYIGTGEGFTVSVSTSGFWGQGIYKSTDGGNSFQVIPSTWDGTAATINAYKAVYSLAAHPTNPLKLYAGTQQGLRVTEDGGLTWSNPITGTDANQRATCVKVSTDGNTVIAAVNNHVYVCNTGDDLFVKKSANSAGMVPTSVTRIELSVAPSNSNYMYCLAASSNGGFNDIYQSKDKGETWNPVINSSSEAVQIFGSNNQGWYDNVIAAYPNDPERFIAGGVDVWHW
;
A
#
# COMPACT_ATOMS: atom_id res chain seq x y z
N MET A 1 0.05 -81.16 -93.81
CA MET A 1 -0.57 -79.89 -94.20
C MET A 1 0.31 -78.76 -93.66
N TYR A 2 0.87 -77.98 -94.60
CA TYR A 2 1.63 -76.72 -94.47
C TYR A 2 3.09 -76.68 -93.92
N PHE A 3 3.97 -76.37 -94.88
CA PHE A 3 5.36 -75.90 -94.85
C PHE A 3 5.57 -74.57 -94.09
N GLN A 4 6.82 -74.29 -93.66
CA GLN A 4 7.67 -73.13 -94.07
C GLN A 4 8.90 -73.02 -93.13
N LYS A 5 10.14 -73.28 -93.57
CA LYS A 5 11.12 -72.40 -94.27
C LYS A 5 11.42 -71.03 -93.61
N LEU A 6 12.70 -70.89 -93.24
CA LEU A 6 13.59 -69.71 -93.37
C LEU A 6 13.28 -68.42 -92.59
N LYS A 7 14.27 -67.90 -91.84
CA LYS A 7 15.08 -66.73 -92.27
C LYS A 7 16.10 -66.30 -91.20
N ILE A 8 17.31 -66.02 -91.67
CA ILE A 8 18.31 -65.15 -91.02
C ILE A 8 17.72 -63.74 -90.94
N ILE A 9 17.74 -63.11 -89.76
CA ILE A 9 17.36 -61.70 -89.58
C ILE A 9 18.57 -60.92 -89.04
N LYS A 10 19.00 -59.92 -89.81
CA LYS A 10 20.00 -58.90 -89.47
C LYS A 10 19.57 -58.13 -88.22
N VAL A 11 20.47 -58.02 -87.25
CA VAL A 11 20.36 -57.07 -86.13
C VAL A 11 20.60 -55.66 -86.66
N SER A 12 19.64 -54.75 -86.48
CA SER A 12 19.82 -53.32 -86.70
C SER A 12 19.70 -52.57 -85.36
N PHE A 13 20.67 -51.69 -85.10
CA PHE A 13 20.75 -50.89 -83.88
C PHE A 13 19.66 -49.80 -83.84
N ARG A 14 18.76 -49.85 -82.86
CA ARG A 14 17.90 -48.72 -82.49
C ARG A 14 18.55 -47.92 -81.35
N LYS A 15 18.93 -46.68 -81.62
CA LYS A 15 19.32 -45.66 -80.62
C LYS A 15 18.19 -45.47 -79.59
N ARG A 16 18.43 -45.81 -78.32
CA ARG A 16 17.58 -45.32 -77.20
C ARG A 16 18.01 -43.90 -76.86
N LYS A 17 17.11 -42.92 -77.04
CA LYS A 17 17.28 -41.55 -76.53
C LYS A 17 17.39 -41.60 -74.99
N LEU A 18 18.49 -41.12 -74.43
CA LEU A 18 18.56 -40.77 -73.00
C LEU A 18 17.56 -39.64 -72.73
N LYS A 19 16.56 -39.89 -71.88
CA LYS A 19 15.73 -38.82 -71.31
C LYS A 19 16.58 -38.13 -70.23
N PHE A 20 17.09 -36.94 -70.53
CA PHE A 20 17.65 -36.06 -69.50
C PHE A 20 16.54 -35.72 -68.50
N MET A 21 16.77 -36.04 -67.23
CA MET A 21 15.88 -35.69 -66.14
C MET A 21 15.84 -34.15 -66.02
N ASN A 22 14.64 -33.57 -66.08
CA ASN A 22 14.46 -32.12 -66.08
C ASN A 22 14.79 -31.57 -64.69
N ILE A 23 16.01 -31.03 -64.51
CA ILE A 23 16.55 -30.48 -63.26
C ILE A 23 15.58 -29.48 -62.59
N LYS A 24 14.73 -28.79 -63.36
CA LYS A 24 13.70 -27.89 -62.82
C LYS A 24 12.67 -28.60 -61.92
N LYS A 25 12.45 -29.91 -62.08
CA LYS A 25 11.54 -30.70 -61.22
C LYS A 25 12.14 -31.13 -59.88
N LEU A 26 13.47 -31.01 -59.70
CA LEU A 26 14.18 -31.34 -58.47
C LEU A 26 14.44 -30.11 -57.59
N ILE A 27 14.48 -28.91 -58.17
CA ILE A 27 14.77 -27.66 -57.45
C ILE A 27 13.62 -27.28 -56.51
N LEU A 28 12.36 -27.42 -56.96
CA LEU A 28 11.19 -27.04 -56.16
C LEU A 28 11.04 -27.85 -54.84
N PRO A 29 11.16 -29.19 -54.82
CA PRO A 29 11.11 -29.94 -53.56
C PRO A 29 12.33 -29.69 -52.66
N LEU A 30 13.51 -29.38 -53.23
CA LEU A 30 14.70 -29.05 -52.43
C LEU A 30 14.59 -27.70 -51.73
N VAL A 31 14.05 -26.68 -52.43
CA VAL A 31 13.80 -25.35 -51.83
C VAL A 31 12.72 -25.44 -50.75
N VAL A 32 11.68 -26.25 -50.95
CA VAL A 32 10.66 -26.48 -49.91
C VAL A 32 11.27 -27.18 -48.68
N LEU A 33 12.15 -28.17 -48.85
CA LEU A 33 12.85 -28.82 -47.74
C LEU A 33 13.77 -27.87 -46.96
N VAL A 34 14.47 -26.97 -47.66
CA VAL A 34 15.33 -25.96 -47.01
C VAL A 34 14.49 -24.93 -46.26
N VAL A 35 13.40 -24.43 -46.86
CA VAL A 35 12.50 -23.46 -46.20
C VAL A 35 11.80 -24.08 -44.98
N VAL A 36 11.34 -25.33 -45.07
CA VAL A 36 10.74 -26.05 -43.92
C VAL A 36 11.78 -26.32 -42.84
N GLY A 37 13.03 -26.63 -43.20
CA GLY A 37 14.12 -26.78 -42.23
C GLY A 37 14.48 -25.48 -41.50
N PHE A 38 14.49 -24.35 -42.21
CA PHE A 38 14.74 -23.04 -41.61
C PHE A 38 13.57 -22.56 -40.74
N THR A 39 12.32 -22.77 -41.15
CA THR A 39 11.17 -22.42 -40.30
C THR A 39 11.08 -23.33 -39.09
N PHE A 40 11.39 -24.62 -39.20
CA PHE A 40 11.41 -25.53 -38.06
C PHE A 40 12.53 -25.18 -37.08
N SER A 41 13.74 -24.88 -37.55
CA SER A 41 14.87 -24.44 -36.70
C SER A 41 14.60 -23.09 -36.01
N TRP A 42 13.97 -22.15 -36.70
CA TRP A 42 13.55 -20.88 -36.11
C TRP A 42 12.47 -21.10 -35.05
N VAL A 43 11.45 -21.91 -35.34
CA VAL A 43 10.38 -22.25 -34.39
C VAL A 43 10.92 -22.99 -33.17
N THR A 44 11.85 -23.95 -33.32
CA THR A 44 12.45 -24.64 -32.16
C THR A 44 13.33 -23.74 -31.31
N ASN A 45 14.07 -22.80 -31.92
CA ASN A 45 14.85 -21.80 -31.17
C ASN A 45 13.95 -20.76 -30.49
N SER A 46 12.77 -20.47 -31.05
CA SER A 46 11.76 -19.60 -30.42
C SER A 46 11.03 -20.28 -29.25
N PHE A 47 11.06 -21.61 -29.16
CA PHE A 47 10.46 -22.38 -28.05
C PHE A 47 11.46 -22.77 -26.95
N VAL A 48 12.76 -22.66 -27.20
CA VAL A 48 13.77 -22.70 -26.13
C VAL A 48 13.93 -21.26 -25.61
N GLY A 49 12.92 -20.78 -24.90
CA GLY A 49 13.11 -19.67 -23.98
C GLY A 49 14.25 -20.06 -23.06
N GLY A 50 15.36 -19.30 -23.09
CA GLY A 50 16.52 -19.60 -22.26
C GLY A 50 16.06 -19.82 -20.82
N GLU A 51 16.40 -20.98 -20.25
CA GLU A 51 16.13 -21.24 -18.84
C GLU A 51 16.72 -20.09 -18.03
N THR A 52 15.84 -19.30 -17.40
CA THR A 52 16.25 -18.32 -16.42
C THR A 52 16.79 -19.09 -15.22
N LYS A 53 18.09 -19.38 -15.25
CA LYS A 53 18.77 -19.97 -14.10
C LYS A 53 18.68 -18.97 -12.94
N TYR A 54 18.00 -19.39 -11.89
CA TYR A 54 17.96 -18.67 -10.63
C TYR A 54 19.39 -18.43 -10.15
N ASN A 55 19.77 -17.16 -10.03
CA ASN A 55 20.97 -16.78 -9.29
C ASN A 55 20.52 -16.35 -7.88
N PRO A 56 20.92 -17.07 -6.82
CA PRO A 56 20.63 -16.65 -5.46
C PRO A 56 21.19 -15.24 -5.23
N ARG A 57 20.35 -14.35 -4.71
CA ARG A 57 20.77 -13.00 -4.33
C ARG A 57 21.66 -13.08 -3.10
N ASN A 58 22.63 -12.18 -3.01
CA ASN A 58 23.41 -11.99 -1.80
C ASN A 58 22.45 -11.50 -0.69
N VAL A 59 22.18 -12.34 0.29
CA VAL A 59 21.42 -11.97 1.48
C VAL A 59 22.32 -11.09 2.34
N LEU A 60 21.96 -9.82 2.52
CA LEU A 60 22.62 -8.98 3.50
C LEU A 60 22.19 -9.46 4.89
N ASN A 61 23.16 -9.86 5.72
CA ASN A 61 22.91 -10.22 7.12
C ASN A 61 22.73 -8.95 7.98
N GLU A 62 21.73 -8.13 7.65
CA GLU A 62 21.41 -6.94 8.44
C GLU A 62 20.44 -7.31 9.57
N LYS A 63 20.92 -7.24 10.81
CA LYS A 63 20.09 -7.45 12.00
C LYS A 63 19.38 -6.13 12.35
N GLY A 64 18.19 -5.91 11.79
CA GLY A 64 17.36 -4.71 12.01
C GLY A 64 16.05 -4.71 11.22
N PHE A 65 15.26 -3.64 11.30
CA PHE A 65 13.99 -3.52 10.55
C PHE A 65 14.23 -3.61 9.03
N SER A 66 15.34 -3.06 8.53
CA SER A 66 15.74 -3.11 7.13
C SER A 66 15.82 -4.55 6.62
N GLY A 67 16.47 -5.43 7.38
CA GLY A 67 16.56 -6.86 7.06
C GLY A 67 15.20 -7.58 7.13
N ALA A 68 14.32 -7.19 8.05
CA ALA A 68 12.95 -7.74 8.11
C ALA A 68 12.09 -7.30 6.91
N ILE A 69 12.20 -6.04 6.49
CA ILE A 69 11.56 -5.52 5.26
C ILE A 69 12.11 -6.26 4.05
N GLU A 70 13.43 -6.38 3.92
CA GLU A 70 14.07 -7.10 2.80
C GLU A 70 13.62 -8.56 2.74
N TRP A 71 13.58 -9.27 3.88
CA TRP A 71 13.10 -10.65 3.93
C TRP A 71 11.62 -10.77 3.54
N LEU A 72 10.75 -9.89 4.07
CA LEU A 72 9.33 -9.86 3.70
C LEU A 72 9.13 -9.56 2.22
N ASN A 73 9.95 -8.66 1.68
CA ASN A 73 9.97 -8.31 0.27
C ASN A 73 10.38 -9.51 -0.59
N ASN A 74 11.47 -10.20 -0.25
CA ASN A 74 11.96 -11.37 -0.98
C ASN A 74 10.96 -12.53 -1.00
N ARG A 75 10.10 -12.67 0.03
CA ARG A 75 9.03 -13.68 0.05
C ARG A 75 7.86 -13.37 -0.89
N ARG A 76 7.71 -12.12 -1.31
CA ARG A 76 6.56 -11.62 -2.07
C ARG A 76 6.92 -11.18 -3.47
N ALA A 77 8.18 -10.81 -3.67
CA ALA A 77 8.69 -10.28 -4.91
C ALA A 77 8.61 -11.33 -6.02
N ASP A 78 8.30 -10.87 -7.23
CA ASP A 78 8.43 -11.70 -8.41
C ASP A 78 9.87 -12.20 -8.55
N LEU A 79 10.01 -13.47 -8.93
CA LEU A 79 11.30 -14.16 -8.96
C LEU A 79 12.24 -13.58 -10.02
N GLN A 80 11.70 -12.99 -11.11
CA GLN A 80 12.48 -12.44 -12.21
C GLN A 80 12.85 -10.98 -11.96
N THR A 81 11.89 -10.15 -11.58
CA THR A 81 12.08 -8.70 -11.40
C THR A 81 12.62 -8.35 -10.02
N GLY A 82 12.31 -9.17 -9.01
CA GLY A 82 12.64 -8.86 -7.62
C GLY A 82 11.83 -7.77 -6.98
N GLU A 83 10.80 -7.30 -7.66
CA GLU A 83 9.85 -6.32 -7.14
C GLU A 83 8.54 -7.01 -6.79
N VAL A 84 7.83 -6.48 -5.80
CA VAL A 84 6.41 -6.79 -5.60
C VAL A 84 5.66 -5.78 -6.45
N SER A 85 5.18 -6.12 -7.65
CA SER A 85 4.44 -5.14 -8.44
C SER A 85 3.02 -4.96 -7.89
N ALA A 86 2.44 -3.79 -8.13
CA ALA A 86 1.04 -3.55 -7.74
C ALA A 86 0.09 -4.49 -8.49
N GLU A 87 0.41 -4.79 -9.75
CA GLU A 87 -0.33 -5.72 -10.61
C GLU A 87 -0.29 -7.16 -10.08
N ASP A 88 0.88 -7.68 -9.71
CA ASP A 88 1.01 -9.03 -9.14
C ASP A 88 0.16 -9.19 -7.87
N ARG A 89 0.14 -8.16 -7.04
CA ARG A 89 -0.70 -8.15 -5.85
C ARG A 89 -2.19 -8.15 -6.18
N ALA A 90 -2.62 -7.35 -7.16
CA ALA A 90 -4.02 -7.37 -7.59
C ALA A 90 -4.41 -8.73 -8.19
N ASN A 91 -3.55 -9.32 -8.99
CA ASN A 91 -3.75 -10.65 -9.57
C ASN A 91 -3.83 -11.71 -8.47
N ALA A 92 -2.95 -11.65 -7.45
CA ALA A 92 -2.99 -12.54 -6.30
C ALA A 92 -4.32 -12.39 -5.51
N LEU A 93 -4.76 -11.16 -5.25
CA LEU A 93 -6.04 -10.90 -4.59
C LEU A 93 -7.23 -11.40 -5.42
N ASN A 94 -7.25 -11.15 -6.73
CA ASN A 94 -8.31 -11.61 -7.63
C ASN A 94 -8.37 -13.14 -7.71
N ASN A 95 -7.21 -13.80 -7.78
CA ASN A 95 -7.12 -15.26 -7.74
C ASN A 95 -7.64 -15.81 -6.42
N TYR A 96 -7.27 -15.19 -5.29
CA TYR A 96 -7.79 -15.52 -3.97
C TYR A 96 -9.31 -15.35 -3.90
N LEU A 97 -9.85 -14.20 -4.29
CA LEU A 97 -11.30 -13.94 -4.25
C LEU A 97 -12.06 -14.88 -5.19
N THR A 98 -11.51 -15.20 -6.36
CA THR A 98 -12.09 -16.18 -7.28
C THR A 98 -12.14 -17.57 -6.66
N PHE A 99 -11.04 -18.01 -6.03
CA PHE A 99 -10.97 -19.30 -5.35
C PHE A 99 -11.88 -19.34 -4.10
N HIS A 100 -11.90 -18.28 -3.30
CA HIS A 100 -12.69 -18.18 -2.08
C HIS A 100 -14.20 -18.17 -2.37
N ASN A 101 -14.62 -17.50 -3.44
CA ASN A 101 -16.02 -17.43 -3.86
C ASN A 101 -16.47 -18.64 -4.72
N GLN A 102 -15.56 -19.53 -5.11
CA GLN A 102 -15.94 -20.77 -5.79
C GLN A 102 -16.59 -21.73 -4.80
N GLN A 103 -17.87 -22.04 -5.02
CA GLN A 103 -18.56 -23.15 -4.36
C GLN A 103 -17.98 -24.48 -4.86
N THR A 104 -16.82 -24.88 -4.34
CA THR A 104 -16.28 -26.21 -4.61
C THR A 104 -17.08 -27.24 -3.81
N ARG A 105 -17.61 -28.27 -4.48
CA ARG A 105 -18.46 -29.33 -3.91
C ARG A 105 -17.74 -30.27 -2.93
N SER A 106 -16.47 -30.01 -2.64
CA SER A 106 -15.69 -30.77 -1.67
C SER A 106 -14.74 -29.81 -0.95
N SER A 107 -15.23 -29.12 0.08
CA SER A 107 -14.30 -28.70 1.12
C SER A 107 -13.68 -29.98 1.68
N LEU A 108 -12.36 -30.03 1.83
CA LEU A 108 -11.68 -31.18 2.42
C LEU A 108 -12.05 -31.37 3.91
N SER A 109 -13.03 -30.62 4.42
CA SER A 109 -13.42 -30.54 5.85
C SER A 109 -12.20 -30.41 6.75
N LEU A 110 -11.21 -29.64 6.28
CA LEU A 110 -9.99 -29.36 7.02
C LEU A 110 -10.27 -28.19 7.96
N ASP A 111 -10.18 -28.48 9.26
CA ASP A 111 -10.15 -27.45 10.29
C ASP A 111 -8.72 -26.94 10.42
N TRP A 112 -8.48 -25.76 9.84
CA TRP A 112 -7.22 -25.05 10.00
C TRP A 112 -7.18 -24.41 11.38
N ILE A 113 -6.22 -24.83 12.19
CA ILE A 113 -5.97 -24.28 13.53
C ILE A 113 -4.73 -23.39 13.44
N GLU A 114 -4.88 -22.14 13.86
CA GLU A 114 -3.75 -21.21 13.97
C GLU A 114 -2.82 -21.67 15.10
N MET A 115 -1.54 -21.87 14.79
CA MET A 115 -0.54 -22.35 15.76
C MET A 115 0.25 -21.20 16.43
N GLY A 116 -0.11 -19.95 16.15
CA GLY A 116 0.59 -18.76 16.63
C GLY A 116 1.82 -18.37 15.79
N PRO A 117 2.65 -17.44 16.30
CA PRO A 117 2.63 -16.89 17.66
C PRO A 117 1.44 -15.95 17.90
N ASN A 118 0.68 -16.19 18.97
CA ASN A 118 -0.43 -15.34 19.42
C ASN A 118 0.01 -14.20 20.37
N ASN A 119 1.31 -14.14 20.69
CA ASN A 119 1.90 -13.20 21.65
C ASN A 119 2.90 -12.22 21.02
N VAL A 120 3.09 -12.26 19.70
CA VAL A 120 3.94 -11.32 18.98
C VAL A 120 3.05 -10.49 18.06
N GLY A 121 2.82 -9.23 18.43
CA GLY A 121 2.06 -8.29 17.62
C GLY A 121 2.85 -7.82 16.40
N GLY A 122 2.14 -7.58 15.30
CA GLY A 122 2.67 -6.82 14.16
C GLY A 122 2.44 -5.32 14.31
N ARG A 123 2.89 -4.53 13.32
CA ARG A 123 2.65 -3.09 13.28
C ARG A 123 1.16 -2.79 13.09
N THR A 124 0.59 -2.07 14.05
CA THR A 124 -0.78 -1.57 14.04
C THR A 124 -0.76 -0.05 13.98
N ARG A 125 -1.60 0.54 13.13
CA ARG A 125 -1.69 2.01 12.96
C ARG A 125 -3.08 2.57 13.14
N ALA A 126 -4.08 1.73 12.97
CA ALA A 126 -5.47 2.08 13.11
C ALA A 126 -5.99 1.47 14.40
N ILE A 127 -6.54 2.31 15.28
CA ILE A 127 -7.34 1.88 16.41
C ILE A 127 -8.58 2.77 16.48
N LEU A 128 -9.74 2.15 16.68
CA LEU A 128 -11.02 2.83 16.85
C LEU A 128 -11.73 2.22 18.05
N PHE A 129 -12.24 3.09 18.92
CA PHE A 129 -13.22 2.73 19.95
C PHE A 129 -14.58 3.18 19.43
N ASP A 130 -15.56 2.29 19.45
CA ASP A 130 -16.92 2.66 19.05
C ASP A 130 -17.47 3.74 19.99
N ARG A 131 -18.09 4.76 19.39
CA ARG A 131 -18.62 5.93 20.11
C ARG A 131 -19.71 5.61 21.12
N THR A 132 -20.47 4.54 20.90
CA THR A 132 -21.62 4.17 21.72
C THR A 132 -21.30 3.04 22.71
N ASN A 133 -20.33 2.20 22.38
CA ASN A 133 -19.92 1.08 23.22
C ASN A 133 -18.39 0.85 23.15
N PRO A 134 -17.60 1.31 24.13
CA PRO A 134 -16.15 1.17 24.11
C PRO A 134 -15.64 -0.28 24.20
N ASN A 135 -16.51 -1.27 24.49
CA ASN A 135 -16.15 -2.67 24.37
C ASN A 135 -16.04 -3.12 22.90
N ILE A 136 -16.68 -2.40 21.99
CA ILE A 136 -16.55 -2.58 20.55
C ILE A 136 -15.36 -1.75 20.09
N MET A 137 -14.33 -2.44 19.60
CA MET A 137 -13.10 -1.80 19.13
C MET A 137 -12.70 -2.39 17.79
N PHE A 138 -11.99 -1.61 16.98
CA PHE A 138 -11.35 -2.07 15.76
C PHE A 138 -9.85 -1.77 15.81
N ALA A 139 -9.05 -2.70 15.31
CA ALA A 139 -7.62 -2.55 15.15
C ALA A 139 -7.24 -2.90 13.71
N GLY A 140 -6.52 -2.01 13.04
CA GLY A 140 -6.03 -2.20 11.68
C GLY A 140 -4.52 -2.41 11.66
N ALA A 141 -4.13 -3.61 11.26
CA ALA A 141 -2.75 -3.99 11.07
C ALA A 141 -2.28 -3.60 9.66
N VAL A 142 -1.04 -3.13 9.56
CA VAL A 142 -0.42 -2.71 8.29
C VAL A 142 -0.18 -3.89 7.34
N SER A 143 -0.14 -5.11 7.86
CA SER A 143 0.05 -6.34 7.08
C SER A 143 -0.76 -7.54 7.58
N GLY A 144 -1.77 -7.28 8.43
CA GLY A 144 -2.55 -8.33 9.12
C GLY A 144 -4.06 -8.13 9.05
N GLY A 145 -4.55 -7.15 8.28
CA GLY A 145 -5.98 -6.92 8.09
C GLY A 145 -6.66 -6.17 9.23
N LEU A 146 -8.00 -6.21 9.19
CA LEU A 146 -8.88 -5.54 10.14
C LEU A 146 -9.37 -6.54 11.20
N TRP A 147 -9.26 -6.14 12.46
CA TRP A 147 -9.67 -6.92 13.62
C TRP A 147 -10.73 -6.16 14.41
N LYS A 148 -11.69 -6.90 14.97
CA LYS A 148 -12.76 -6.38 15.83
C LYS A 148 -12.72 -7.08 17.18
N SER A 149 -12.82 -6.29 18.24
CA SER A 149 -13.07 -6.76 19.60
C SER A 149 -14.49 -6.38 20.01
N THR A 150 -15.14 -7.23 20.79
CA THR A 150 -16.39 -6.94 21.51
C THR A 150 -16.21 -7.06 23.02
N THR A 151 -14.95 -7.19 23.48
CA THR A 151 -14.55 -7.50 24.85
C THR A 151 -13.60 -6.44 25.42
N GLY A 152 -13.64 -5.22 24.87
CA GLY A 152 -12.77 -4.12 25.30
C GLY A 152 -11.28 -4.40 25.05
N GLY A 153 -10.96 -5.19 24.02
CA GLY A 153 -9.60 -5.51 23.62
C GLY A 153 -9.02 -6.77 24.25
N SER A 154 -9.78 -7.48 25.09
CA SER A 154 -9.34 -8.76 25.69
C SER A 154 -9.20 -9.89 24.67
N SER A 155 -10.02 -9.86 23.61
CA SER A 155 -9.99 -10.80 22.49
C SER A 155 -10.35 -10.10 21.19
N TRP A 156 -9.81 -10.61 20.07
CA TRP A 156 -9.94 -10.01 18.75
C TRP A 156 -10.27 -11.09 17.72
N ASN A 157 -11.17 -10.77 16.79
CA ASN A 157 -11.49 -11.61 15.64
C ASN A 157 -11.25 -10.80 14.36
N GLN A 158 -10.77 -11.45 13.31
CA GLN A 158 -10.67 -10.81 12.00
C GLN A 158 -12.08 -10.46 11.50
N VAL A 159 -12.24 -9.30 10.87
CA VAL A 159 -13.52 -8.89 10.29
C VAL A 159 -13.74 -9.60 8.96
N PRO A 160 -14.80 -10.41 8.81
CA PRO A 160 -15.06 -11.16 7.58
C PRO A 160 -15.37 -10.22 6.41
N GLY A 161 -14.95 -10.58 5.20
CA GLY A 161 -15.22 -9.80 3.98
C GLY A 161 -14.35 -8.55 3.82
N MET A 162 -13.48 -8.23 4.79
CA MET A 162 -12.42 -7.23 4.67
C MET A 162 -11.07 -7.93 4.41
N GLU A 163 -10.96 -8.54 3.23
CA GLU A 163 -9.81 -9.37 2.85
C GLU A 163 -8.53 -8.56 2.55
N PHE A 164 -8.65 -7.23 2.55
CA PHE A 164 -7.50 -6.37 2.35
C PHE A 164 -6.65 -6.28 3.62
N LEU A 165 -5.43 -6.83 3.55
CA LEU A 165 -4.56 -6.98 4.73
C LEU A 165 -3.88 -5.69 5.22
N ILE A 166 -4.02 -4.59 4.49
CA ILE A 166 -3.18 -3.41 4.67
C ILE A 166 -4.04 -2.23 5.08
N ILE A 167 -4.23 -2.13 6.39
CA ILE A 167 -5.07 -1.11 7.01
C ILE A 167 -4.18 0.00 7.57
N GLY A 168 -4.29 1.21 7.01
CA GLY A 168 -3.46 2.35 7.37
C GLY A 168 -4.13 3.31 8.36
N SER A 169 -5.45 3.47 8.26
CA SER A 169 -6.21 4.41 9.08
C SER A 169 -7.67 3.99 9.23
N ILE A 170 -8.31 4.47 10.29
CA ILE A 170 -9.72 4.23 10.58
C ILE A 170 -10.34 5.45 11.26
N CYS A 171 -11.59 5.76 10.95
CA CYS A 171 -12.39 6.70 11.73
C CYS A 171 -13.87 6.29 11.73
N GLN A 172 -14.62 6.81 12.69
CA GLN A 172 -16.08 6.69 12.75
C GLN A 172 -16.69 8.08 12.62
N THR A 173 -17.82 8.21 11.95
CA THR A 173 -18.62 9.45 11.88
C THR A 173 -19.66 9.51 12.99
N VAL A 174 -20.35 10.64 13.16
CA VAL A 174 -21.33 10.83 14.25
C VAL A 174 -22.58 9.95 14.11
N ASN A 175 -22.92 9.53 12.89
CA ASN A 175 -24.02 8.59 12.62
C ASN A 175 -23.60 7.11 12.73
N GLY A 176 -22.35 6.83 13.11
CA GLY A 176 -21.86 5.46 13.31
C GLY A 176 -21.23 4.80 12.08
N ASP A 177 -21.21 5.47 10.92
CA ASP A 177 -20.51 4.93 9.74
C ASP A 177 -19.00 4.83 10.03
N ILE A 178 -18.37 3.76 9.59
CA ILE A 178 -16.93 3.51 9.79
C ILE A 178 -16.23 3.59 8.45
N TYR A 179 -15.15 4.36 8.40
CA TYR A 179 -14.31 4.54 7.21
C TYR A 179 -12.92 3.98 7.47
N ILE A 180 -12.40 3.21 6.52
CA ILE A 180 -11.11 2.54 6.61
C ILE A 180 -10.25 2.92 5.43
N GLY A 181 -9.12 3.54 5.73
CA GLY A 181 -8.10 3.87 4.75
C GLY A 181 -7.15 2.70 4.57
N THR A 182 -6.95 2.29 3.32
CA THR A 182 -6.05 1.19 3.00
C THR A 182 -4.74 1.67 2.40
N GLY A 183 -3.74 0.80 2.48
CA GLY A 183 -2.42 1.04 1.91
C GLY A 183 -1.43 1.69 2.86
N GLU A 184 -0.14 1.48 2.60
CA GLU A 184 0.95 2.05 3.39
C GLU A 184 2.12 2.44 2.47
N GLY A 185 2.48 3.73 2.55
CA GLY A 185 3.52 4.34 1.73
C GLY A 185 4.80 4.77 2.47
N PHE A 186 4.95 4.50 3.77
CA PHE A 186 6.19 4.82 4.51
C PHE A 186 7.25 3.73 4.34
N THR A 187 6.87 2.50 3.98
CA THR A 187 7.83 1.42 3.65
C THR A 187 8.23 1.41 2.16
N VAL A 188 7.93 2.48 1.42
CA VAL A 188 8.28 2.64 0.00
C VAL A 188 9.72 3.20 -0.10
N SER A 189 10.72 2.37 0.24
CA SER A 189 12.18 2.50 -0.01
C SER A 189 12.85 1.40 0.82
N VAL A 190 13.44 0.33 0.26
CA VAL A 190 14.71 0.30 -0.51
C VAL A 190 14.70 -0.72 -1.67
N SER A 191 13.60 -1.45 -1.90
CA SER A 191 13.53 -2.50 -2.94
C SER A 191 12.11 -2.97 -3.29
N THR A 192 11.07 -2.25 -2.88
CA THR A 192 9.68 -2.63 -3.16
C THR A 192 8.77 -1.47 -3.48
N SER A 193 7.71 -1.77 -4.23
CA SER A 193 6.62 -0.84 -4.52
C SER A 193 5.82 -0.39 -3.28
N GLY A 194 6.11 -0.92 -2.09
CA GLY A 194 5.34 -0.64 -0.88
C GLY A 194 4.00 -1.37 -0.86
N PHE A 195 3.13 -0.96 0.06
CA PHE A 195 1.91 -1.68 0.38
C PHE A 195 0.70 -0.94 -0.17
N TRP A 196 0.55 -0.79 -1.48
CA TRP A 196 -0.53 0.04 -2.06
C TRP A 196 -1.95 -0.41 -1.70
N GLY A 197 -2.83 0.55 -1.44
CA GLY A 197 -4.21 0.41 -1.01
C GLY A 197 -5.21 0.21 -2.15
N GLN A 198 -6.43 -0.17 -1.78
CA GLN A 198 -7.64 -0.16 -2.59
C GLN A 198 -8.55 1.04 -2.27
N GLY A 199 -7.96 2.17 -1.85
CA GLY A 199 -8.71 3.36 -1.48
C GLY A 199 -9.30 3.30 -0.09
N ILE A 200 -10.51 3.87 0.06
CA ILE A 200 -11.23 3.96 1.33
C ILE A 200 -12.43 3.04 1.30
N TYR A 201 -12.60 2.23 2.35
CA TYR A 201 -13.78 1.40 2.57
C TYR A 201 -14.73 2.07 3.55
N LYS A 202 -16.02 1.83 3.38
CA LYS A 202 -17.09 2.33 4.24
C LYS A 202 -17.94 1.17 4.76
N SER A 203 -18.31 1.22 6.03
CA SER A 203 -19.37 0.43 6.65
C SER A 203 -20.47 1.36 7.15
N THR A 204 -21.73 0.95 6.94
CA THR A 204 -22.94 1.61 7.48
C THR A 204 -23.69 0.70 8.45
N ASP A 205 -23.08 -0.42 8.86
CA ASP A 205 -23.74 -1.50 9.62
C ASP A 205 -22.97 -1.88 10.89
N GLY A 206 -22.23 -0.93 11.47
CA GLY A 206 -21.43 -1.15 12.70
C GLY A 206 -20.17 -1.99 12.46
N GLY A 207 -19.60 -1.91 11.26
CA GLY A 207 -18.40 -2.63 10.87
C GLY A 207 -18.61 -4.14 10.70
N ASN A 208 -19.81 -4.56 10.30
CA ASN A 208 -20.10 -5.95 9.97
C ASN A 208 -19.78 -6.24 8.50
N SER A 209 -19.94 -5.26 7.62
CA SER A 209 -19.51 -5.33 6.22
C SER A 209 -18.89 -4.00 5.76
N PHE A 210 -17.97 -4.08 4.81
CA PHE A 210 -17.25 -2.93 4.26
C PHE A 210 -17.29 -2.95 2.74
N GLN A 211 -17.53 -1.79 2.14
CA GLN A 211 -17.55 -1.60 0.69
C GLN A 211 -16.57 -0.48 0.31
N VAL A 212 -15.82 -0.69 -0.77
CA VAL A 212 -14.94 0.35 -1.30
C VAL A 212 -15.75 1.54 -1.80
N ILE A 213 -15.29 2.75 -1.51
CA ILE A 213 -15.88 3.99 -2.03
C ILE A 213 -15.40 4.17 -3.47
N PRO A 214 -16.28 4.13 -4.48
CA PRO A 214 -15.87 4.11 -5.90
C PRO A 214 -15.03 5.32 -6.33
N SER A 215 -15.24 6.49 -5.73
CA SER A 215 -14.45 7.70 -6.04
C SER A 215 -12.98 7.62 -5.59
N THR A 216 -12.63 6.61 -4.78
CA THR A 216 -11.29 6.42 -4.21
C THR A 216 -10.55 5.21 -4.79
N TRP A 217 -11.20 4.45 -5.67
CA TRP A 217 -10.64 3.25 -6.28
C TRP A 217 -11.07 3.11 -7.73
N ASP A 218 -10.08 3.00 -8.62
CA ASP A 218 -10.26 2.92 -10.07
C ASP A 218 -10.37 1.47 -10.59
N GLY A 219 -10.44 0.48 -9.71
CA GLY A 219 -10.51 -0.93 -10.10
C GLY A 219 -9.15 -1.58 -10.39
N THR A 220 -8.05 -0.83 -10.43
CA THR A 220 -6.73 -1.34 -10.85
C THR A 220 -5.63 -0.99 -9.88
N ALA A 221 -4.73 -1.92 -9.58
CA ALA A 221 -3.56 -1.62 -8.75
C ALA A 221 -2.45 -0.85 -9.50
N ALA A 222 -2.47 -0.81 -10.83
CA ALA A 222 -1.38 -0.27 -11.64
C ALA A 222 -1.22 1.26 -11.56
N THR A 223 -2.31 2.01 -11.39
CA THR A 223 -2.27 3.49 -11.43
C THR A 223 -1.92 4.07 -10.07
N ILE A 224 -0.80 4.78 -9.91
CA ILE A 224 -0.55 5.51 -8.66
C ILE A 224 -1.41 6.78 -8.59
N ASN A 225 -2.39 6.77 -7.70
CA ASN A 225 -3.28 7.91 -7.41
C ASN A 225 -3.21 8.29 -5.93
N ALA A 226 -3.95 9.34 -5.54
CA ALA A 226 -3.99 9.85 -4.18
C ALA A 226 -4.28 8.75 -3.14
N TYR A 227 -5.23 7.87 -3.40
CA TYR A 227 -5.76 6.90 -2.42
C TYR A 227 -5.05 5.55 -2.41
N LYS A 228 -3.89 5.42 -3.09
CA LYS A 228 -3.04 4.22 -2.95
C LYS A 228 -2.37 4.12 -1.58
N ALA A 229 -2.32 5.19 -0.80
CA ALA A 229 -2.04 5.11 0.62
C ALA A 229 -2.89 6.14 1.33
N VAL A 230 -3.73 5.68 2.26
CA VAL A 230 -4.56 6.54 3.10
C VAL A 230 -4.01 6.47 4.52
N TYR A 231 -3.12 7.41 4.83
CA TYR A 231 -2.32 7.43 6.04
C TYR A 231 -3.10 7.85 7.28
N SER A 232 -4.13 8.68 7.10
CA SER A 232 -4.89 9.25 8.20
C SER A 232 -6.32 9.56 7.75
N LEU A 233 -7.28 9.28 8.61
CA LEU A 233 -8.69 9.66 8.42
C LEU A 233 -9.16 10.39 9.67
N ALA A 234 -9.92 11.46 9.47
CA ALA A 234 -10.58 12.19 10.55
C ALA A 234 -12.00 12.56 10.11
N ALA A 235 -13.00 12.09 10.88
CA ALA A 235 -14.38 12.47 10.66
C ALA A 235 -14.70 13.77 11.41
N HIS A 236 -15.52 14.63 10.82
CA HIS A 236 -16.05 15.80 11.51
C HIS A 236 -16.92 15.34 12.71
N PRO A 237 -16.80 15.97 13.89
CA PRO A 237 -17.44 15.48 15.11
C PRO A 237 -18.97 15.59 15.09
N THR A 238 -19.53 16.50 14.27
CA THR A 238 -20.97 16.78 14.22
C THR A 238 -21.59 16.64 12.83
N ASN A 239 -20.78 16.52 11.76
CA ASN A 239 -21.28 16.37 10.39
C ASN A 239 -20.91 14.96 9.90
N PRO A 240 -21.88 14.04 9.73
CA PRO A 240 -21.60 12.67 9.34
C PRO A 240 -21.08 12.52 7.91
N LEU A 241 -21.22 13.56 7.08
CA LEU A 241 -20.80 13.55 5.67
C LEU A 241 -19.43 14.21 5.46
N LYS A 242 -18.92 14.95 6.45
CA LYS A 242 -17.64 15.65 6.34
C LYS A 242 -16.49 14.81 6.90
N LEU A 243 -15.51 14.52 6.05
CA LEU A 243 -14.30 13.78 6.42
C LEU A 243 -13.07 14.36 5.77
N TYR A 244 -11.93 14.13 6.43
CA TYR A 244 -10.60 14.47 5.95
C TYR A 244 -9.79 13.19 5.77
N ALA A 245 -9.04 13.11 4.68
CA ALA A 245 -8.13 12.01 4.39
C ALA A 245 -6.72 12.55 4.07
N GLY A 246 -5.75 12.11 4.86
CA GLY A 246 -4.33 12.26 4.53
C GLY A 246 -3.92 11.14 3.57
N THR A 247 -3.49 11.50 2.36
CA THR A 247 -3.29 10.55 1.26
C THR A 247 -1.88 10.59 0.67
N GLN A 248 -1.57 9.67 -0.25
CA GLN A 248 -0.29 9.63 -0.99
C GLN A 248 -0.03 10.93 -1.77
N GLN A 249 -1.08 11.60 -2.23
CA GLN A 249 -0.97 12.80 -3.08
C GLN A 249 -1.88 13.92 -2.55
N GLY A 250 -1.60 14.42 -1.36
CA GLY A 250 -2.25 15.59 -0.77
C GLY A 250 -3.31 15.26 0.28
N LEU A 251 -3.78 16.31 0.95
CA LEU A 251 -4.94 16.25 1.82
C LEU A 251 -6.20 16.16 0.94
N ARG A 252 -7.22 15.44 1.40
CA ARG A 252 -8.52 15.36 0.74
C ARG A 252 -9.63 15.65 1.72
N VAL A 253 -10.66 16.37 1.29
CA VAL A 253 -11.86 16.68 2.06
C VAL A 253 -13.08 16.25 1.26
N THR A 254 -14.03 15.62 1.94
CA THR A 254 -15.36 15.32 1.39
C THR A 254 -16.40 16.02 2.24
N GLU A 255 -17.50 16.44 1.62
CA GLU A 255 -18.69 17.02 2.25
C GLU A 255 -19.94 16.16 2.03
N ASP A 256 -19.81 15.05 1.31
CA ASP A 256 -20.90 14.20 0.83
C ASP A 256 -20.69 12.71 1.19
N GLY A 257 -19.92 12.46 2.25
CA GLY A 257 -19.69 11.11 2.78
C GLY A 257 -18.75 10.26 1.90
N GLY A 258 -17.97 10.90 1.03
CA GLY A 258 -16.95 10.29 0.18
C GLY A 258 -17.37 10.13 -1.28
N LEU A 259 -18.51 10.66 -1.72
CA LEU A 259 -18.90 10.61 -3.14
C LEU A 259 -17.96 11.48 -3.98
N THR A 260 -17.59 12.65 -3.47
CA THR A 260 -16.60 13.54 -4.06
C THR A 260 -15.57 13.99 -3.03
N TRP A 261 -14.37 14.32 -3.53
CA TRP A 261 -13.26 14.78 -2.71
C TRP A 261 -12.53 15.94 -3.38
N SER A 262 -12.22 16.99 -2.60
CA SER A 262 -11.43 18.13 -3.03
C SER A 262 -10.09 18.17 -2.29
N ASN A 263 -9.10 18.86 -2.85
CA ASN A 263 -7.83 19.14 -2.17
C ASN A 263 -7.82 20.60 -1.72
N PRO A 264 -7.82 20.88 -0.41
CA PRO A 264 -7.84 22.25 0.11
C PRO A 264 -6.44 22.89 0.12
N ILE A 265 -5.37 22.09 0.00
CA ILE A 265 -4.00 22.61 -0.06
C ILE A 265 -3.68 23.01 -1.49
N THR A 266 -3.17 24.22 -1.66
CA THR A 266 -2.73 24.77 -2.94
C THR A 266 -1.20 24.98 -2.97
N GLY A 267 -0.65 25.28 -4.15
CA GLY A 267 0.79 25.54 -4.31
C GLY A 267 1.63 24.26 -4.37
N THR A 268 2.90 24.37 -3.95
CA THR A 268 3.92 23.31 -4.15
C THR A 268 3.66 22.05 -3.35
N ASP A 269 2.98 22.16 -2.20
CA ASP A 269 2.74 21.04 -1.30
C ASP A 269 1.42 20.29 -1.63
N ALA A 270 0.59 20.82 -2.54
CA ALA A 270 -0.75 20.31 -2.83
C ALA A 270 -0.79 18.80 -3.15
N ASN A 271 0.15 18.30 -3.96
CA ASN A 271 0.18 16.90 -4.38
C ASN A 271 1.20 16.04 -3.62
N GLN A 272 1.75 16.56 -2.52
CA GLN A 272 2.70 15.84 -1.67
C GLN A 272 1.96 15.00 -0.62
N ARG A 273 2.64 14.00 -0.05
CA ARG A 273 2.04 13.11 0.95
C ARG A 273 1.45 13.90 2.11
N ALA A 274 0.20 13.61 2.45
CA ALA A 274 -0.45 14.10 3.66
C ALA A 274 -0.47 12.97 4.70
N THR A 275 0.42 13.03 5.68
CA THR A 275 0.73 11.90 6.57
C THR A 275 -0.21 11.81 7.78
N CYS A 276 -0.74 12.95 8.21
CA CYS A 276 -1.58 13.05 9.40
C CYS A 276 -2.65 14.11 9.19
N VAL A 277 -3.87 13.85 9.66
CA VAL A 277 -4.91 14.87 9.84
C VAL A 277 -5.63 14.63 11.16
N LYS A 278 -6.01 15.72 11.85
CA LYS A 278 -6.79 15.70 13.10
C LYS A 278 -7.79 16.83 13.10
N VAL A 279 -8.97 16.56 13.65
CA VAL A 279 -10.07 17.51 13.79
C VAL A 279 -10.34 17.68 15.29
N SER A 280 -10.50 18.92 15.72
CA SER A 280 -10.91 19.30 17.08
C SER A 280 -12.31 18.79 17.42
N THR A 281 -12.61 18.67 18.72
CA THR A 281 -13.92 18.20 19.20
C THR A 281 -15.08 19.12 18.83
N ASP A 282 -14.82 20.41 18.63
CA ASP A 282 -15.79 21.39 18.14
C ASP A 282 -15.95 21.40 16.60
N GLY A 283 -15.03 20.74 15.87
CA GLY A 283 -15.05 20.65 14.40
C GLY A 283 -14.50 21.88 13.67
N ASN A 284 -14.23 22.98 14.37
CA ASN A 284 -13.85 24.26 13.75
C ASN A 284 -12.35 24.33 13.44
N THR A 285 -11.55 23.49 14.09
CA THR A 285 -10.10 23.46 13.89
C THR A 285 -9.63 22.12 13.36
N VAL A 286 -8.83 22.17 12.30
CA VAL A 286 -8.24 21.02 11.62
C VAL A 286 -6.75 21.28 11.43
N ILE A 287 -5.95 20.29 11.81
CA ILE A 287 -4.50 20.32 11.57
C ILE A 287 -4.09 19.14 10.71
N ALA A 288 -3.16 19.39 9.78
CA ALA A 288 -2.67 18.39 8.86
C ALA A 288 -1.16 18.50 8.68
N ALA A 289 -0.51 17.36 8.43
CA ALA A 289 0.87 17.29 8.01
C ALA A 289 0.92 16.96 6.51
N VAL A 290 1.38 17.90 5.68
CA VAL A 290 1.48 17.75 4.22
C VAL A 290 2.88 18.14 3.77
N ASN A 291 3.57 17.26 3.03
CA ASN A 291 4.97 17.44 2.68
C ASN A 291 5.89 17.68 3.90
N ASN A 292 5.62 17.01 5.02
CA ASN A 292 6.31 17.25 6.30
C ASN A 292 6.22 18.70 6.80
N HIS A 293 5.19 19.43 6.38
CA HIS A 293 4.85 20.74 6.91
C HIS A 293 3.52 20.69 7.65
N VAL A 294 3.41 21.46 8.72
CA VAL A 294 2.16 21.64 9.46
C VAL A 294 1.29 22.65 8.74
N TYR A 295 0.02 22.31 8.57
CA TYR A 295 -1.04 23.15 8.06
C TYR A 295 -2.18 23.22 9.09
N VAL A 296 -2.77 24.40 9.25
CA VAL A 296 -3.84 24.66 10.21
C VAL A 296 -4.98 25.40 9.52
N CYS A 297 -6.22 24.92 9.70
CA CYS A 297 -7.45 25.67 9.47
C CYS A 297 -8.12 25.81 10.84
N ASN A 298 -8.39 27.03 11.31
CA ASN A 298 -8.99 27.28 12.63
C ASN A 298 -10.37 27.93 12.57
N THR A 299 -10.93 28.02 11.36
CA THR A 299 -12.20 28.68 11.02
C THR A 299 -13.29 27.70 10.56
N GLY A 300 -12.95 26.45 10.26
CA GLY A 300 -13.88 25.42 9.76
C GLY A 300 -14.26 25.55 8.27
N ASP A 301 -13.64 26.48 7.55
CA ASP A 301 -13.90 26.79 6.12
C ASP A 301 -12.95 26.06 5.15
N ASP A 302 -12.12 25.15 5.68
CA ASP A 302 -11.08 24.41 4.96
C ASP A 302 -9.99 25.30 4.32
N LEU A 303 -9.83 26.55 4.76
CA LEU A 303 -8.71 27.41 4.37
C LEU A 303 -7.50 27.12 5.26
N PHE A 304 -6.62 26.24 4.78
CA PHE A 304 -5.41 25.86 5.50
C PHE A 304 -4.27 26.85 5.30
N VAL A 305 -3.64 27.26 6.40
CA VAL A 305 -2.44 28.08 6.43
C VAL A 305 -1.25 27.22 6.84
N LYS A 306 -0.14 27.32 6.09
CA LYS A 306 1.12 26.65 6.43
C LYS A 306 1.72 27.28 7.69
N LYS A 307 2.00 26.45 8.70
CA LYS A 307 2.63 26.79 9.98
C LYS A 307 4.01 26.15 10.15
N SER A 308 4.67 25.92 9.01
CA SER A 308 6.07 25.50 8.97
C SER A 308 6.96 26.47 8.20
N ALA A 309 8.01 26.94 8.88
CA ALA A 309 9.04 27.84 8.38
C ALA A 309 10.27 27.79 9.30
N ASN A 310 11.42 28.28 8.82
CA ASN A 310 12.63 28.39 9.64
C ASN A 310 12.66 29.73 10.40
N SER A 311 11.62 29.97 11.20
CA SER A 311 11.42 31.19 11.99
C SER A 311 10.76 30.86 13.34
N ALA A 312 10.94 31.72 14.34
CA ALA A 312 10.31 31.54 15.65
C ALA A 312 8.78 31.40 15.55
N GLY A 313 8.19 30.57 16.43
CA GLY A 313 6.75 30.31 16.46
C GLY A 313 6.24 29.40 15.34
N MET A 314 7.10 28.73 14.59
CA MET A 314 6.74 27.81 13.50
C MET A 314 7.46 26.47 13.65
N VAL A 315 6.87 25.41 13.10
CA VAL A 315 7.54 24.11 13.01
C VAL A 315 8.58 24.14 11.88
N PRO A 316 9.84 23.71 12.08
CA PRO A 316 10.86 23.75 11.03
C PRO A 316 10.48 22.95 9.77
N THR A 317 10.99 23.38 8.61
CA THR A 317 10.76 22.65 7.34
C THR A 317 11.74 21.51 7.11
N SER A 318 12.85 21.47 7.85
CA SER A 318 13.90 20.44 7.74
C SER A 318 13.62 19.22 8.62
N VAL A 319 12.41 18.63 8.48
CA VAL A 319 11.95 17.44 9.21
C VAL A 319 11.39 16.39 8.23
N THR A 320 11.28 15.13 8.64
CA THR A 320 10.96 14.00 7.73
C THR A 320 9.61 13.32 7.97
N ARG A 321 9.13 13.29 9.21
CA ARG A 321 7.80 12.78 9.55
C ARG A 321 7.23 13.57 10.70
N ILE A 322 5.95 13.89 10.57
CA ILE A 322 5.17 14.61 11.56
C ILE A 322 3.92 13.80 11.89
N GLU A 323 3.65 13.65 13.19
CA GLU A 323 2.34 13.26 13.71
C GLU A 323 1.79 14.39 14.58
N LEU A 324 0.46 14.52 14.56
CA LEU A 324 -0.26 15.65 15.14
C LEU A 324 -1.31 15.18 16.13
N SER A 325 -1.60 16.03 17.12
CA SER A 325 -2.73 15.86 18.05
C SER A 325 -3.36 17.20 18.40
N VAL A 326 -4.68 17.22 18.58
CA VAL A 326 -5.44 18.33 19.15
C VAL A 326 -6.00 17.87 20.48
N ALA A 327 -5.84 18.64 21.55
CA ALA A 327 -6.35 18.28 22.87
C ALA A 327 -7.90 18.25 22.86
N PRO A 328 -8.54 17.12 23.22
CA PRO A 328 -10.00 17.02 23.21
C PRO A 328 -10.70 17.99 24.16
N SER A 329 -10.04 18.33 25.27
CA SER A 329 -10.54 19.24 26.31
C SER A 329 -10.41 20.73 25.95
N ASN A 330 -9.50 21.10 25.04
CA ASN A 330 -9.28 22.48 24.65
C ASN A 330 -8.58 22.59 23.29
N SER A 331 -9.31 23.05 22.26
CA SER A 331 -8.79 23.16 20.89
C SER A 331 -7.67 24.19 20.73
N ASN A 332 -7.36 25.02 21.74
CA ASN A 332 -6.17 25.88 21.73
C ASN A 332 -4.87 25.07 21.82
N TYR A 333 -4.91 23.89 22.45
CA TYR A 333 -3.74 23.07 22.70
C TYR A 333 -3.56 22.02 21.61
N MET A 334 -2.41 22.08 20.95
CA MET A 334 -2.06 21.17 19.86
C MET A 334 -0.61 20.75 19.97
N TYR A 335 -0.31 19.58 19.44
CA TYR A 335 1.00 18.97 19.50
C TYR A 335 1.45 18.46 18.15
N CYS A 336 2.74 18.62 17.88
CA CYS A 336 3.43 18.13 16.69
C CYS A 336 4.69 17.39 17.12
N LEU A 337 4.75 16.08 16.89
CA LEU A 337 5.95 15.28 17.09
C LEU A 337 6.69 15.13 15.77
N ALA A 338 7.88 15.72 15.68
CA ALA A 338 8.68 15.75 14.45
C ALA A 338 9.91 14.85 14.54
N ALA A 339 10.22 14.16 13.43
CA ALA A 339 11.46 13.41 13.26
C ALA A 339 12.47 14.19 12.39
N SER A 340 13.77 14.05 12.70
CA SER A 340 14.87 14.63 11.95
C SER A 340 15.16 13.88 10.64
N SER A 341 16.09 14.39 9.83
CA SER A 341 16.49 13.80 8.54
C SER A 341 16.97 12.35 8.61
N ASN A 342 17.61 11.97 9.72
CA ASN A 342 18.08 10.61 9.98
C ASN A 342 17.02 9.71 10.65
N GLY A 343 15.78 10.19 10.83
CA GLY A 343 14.70 9.50 11.56
C GLY A 343 14.79 9.65 13.08
N GLY A 344 15.75 10.40 13.60
CA GLY A 344 15.91 10.66 15.02
C GLY A 344 14.85 11.62 15.57
N PHE A 345 14.88 11.85 16.87
CA PHE A 345 14.02 12.83 17.52
C PHE A 345 14.44 14.24 17.10
N ASN A 346 13.49 15.05 16.59
CA ASN A 346 13.74 16.47 16.37
C ASN A 346 13.25 17.29 17.57
N ASP A 347 11.93 17.38 17.75
CA ASP A 347 11.31 18.01 18.92
C ASP A 347 9.82 17.62 18.99
N ILE A 348 9.19 17.97 20.10
CA ILE A 348 7.73 18.10 20.23
C ILE A 348 7.41 19.59 20.26
N TYR A 349 6.61 20.05 19.31
CA TYR A 349 6.14 21.44 19.29
C TYR A 349 4.72 21.51 19.84
N GLN A 350 4.46 22.52 20.67
CA GLN A 350 3.15 22.81 21.23
C GLN A 350 2.65 24.17 20.74
N SER A 351 1.38 24.21 20.39
CA SER A 351 0.61 25.45 20.29
C SER A 351 -0.34 25.55 21.47
N LYS A 352 -0.53 26.77 21.99
CA LYS A 352 -1.54 27.12 23.00
C LYS A 352 -2.54 28.18 22.49
N ASP A 353 -2.55 28.41 21.18
CA ASP A 353 -3.26 29.50 20.51
C ASP A 353 -3.92 29.05 19.19
N LYS A 354 -4.44 27.81 19.17
CA LYS A 354 -5.13 27.21 18.01
C LYS A 354 -4.25 27.07 16.76
N GLY A 355 -2.98 26.76 16.97
CA GLY A 355 -2.01 26.54 15.91
C GLY A 355 -1.47 27.83 15.29
N GLU A 356 -1.71 29.00 15.92
CA GLU A 356 -1.16 30.26 15.43
C GLU A 356 0.37 30.32 15.60
N THR A 357 0.86 29.91 16.77
CA THR A 357 2.29 29.75 17.06
C THR A 357 2.61 28.36 17.60
N TRP A 358 3.81 27.88 17.28
CA TRP A 358 4.33 26.57 17.65
C TRP A 358 5.69 26.72 18.31
N ASN A 359 5.81 26.31 19.57
CA ASN A 359 7.04 26.42 20.35
C ASN A 359 7.51 25.03 20.79
N PRO A 360 8.83 24.76 20.80
CA PRO A 360 9.37 23.50 21.28
C PRO A 360 9.03 23.30 22.76
N VAL A 361 8.60 22.09 23.11
CA VAL A 361 8.28 21.66 24.49
C VAL A 361 9.55 21.18 25.18
N ILE A 362 10.41 20.48 24.44
CA ILE A 362 11.64 19.91 24.98
C ILE A 362 12.79 20.79 24.54
N ASN A 363 13.20 21.70 25.44
CA ASN A 363 14.33 22.57 25.20
C ASN A 363 15.63 21.78 25.42
N SER A 364 16.03 20.88 24.51
CA SER A 364 17.26 20.12 24.72
C SER A 364 18.02 19.77 23.45
N SER A 365 19.21 20.34 23.38
CA SER A 365 20.43 19.76 22.83
C SER A 365 20.92 18.51 23.59
N SER A 366 20.06 17.83 24.35
CA SER A 366 20.46 16.70 25.20
C SER A 366 20.13 15.37 24.52
N GLU A 367 21.14 14.52 24.44
CA GLU A 367 21.07 13.14 23.92
C GLU A 367 20.10 12.23 24.71
N ALA A 368 19.43 12.74 25.74
CA ALA A 368 18.64 11.98 26.71
C ALA A 368 17.21 11.63 26.25
N VAL A 369 16.63 12.35 25.28
CA VAL A 369 15.27 12.06 24.78
C VAL A 369 15.36 11.13 23.57
N GLN A 370 15.10 9.85 23.80
CA GLN A 370 15.24 8.77 22.81
C GLN A 370 13.88 8.13 22.47
N ILE A 371 12.83 8.93 22.22
CA ILE A 371 11.49 8.41 21.87
C ILE A 371 11.54 7.40 20.71
N PHE A 372 12.43 7.63 19.74
CA PHE A 372 12.61 6.79 18.55
C PHE A 372 13.74 5.76 18.66
N GLY A 373 14.31 5.59 19.86
CA GLY A 373 15.42 4.69 20.16
C GLY A 373 16.73 5.02 19.46
N SER A 374 17.78 4.27 19.80
CA SER A 374 19.14 4.45 19.25
C SER A 374 19.24 4.24 17.74
N ASN A 375 18.23 3.58 17.14
CA ASN A 375 18.17 3.29 15.71
C ASN A 375 17.36 4.33 14.91
N ASN A 376 16.95 5.44 15.53
CA ASN A 376 16.31 6.58 14.85
C ASN A 376 15.07 6.19 14.02
N GLN A 377 14.07 5.56 14.66
CA GLN A 377 12.90 5.01 13.97
C GLN A 377 11.71 5.97 13.86
N GLY A 378 11.89 7.28 14.00
CA GLY A 378 10.80 8.27 13.95
C GLY A 378 10.11 8.42 12.60
N TRP A 379 10.70 7.88 11.53
CA TRP A 379 10.03 7.73 10.25
C TRP A 379 9.04 6.54 10.24
N TYR A 380 9.21 5.54 11.13
CA TYR A 380 8.45 4.29 11.18
C TYR A 380 7.46 4.23 12.36
N ASP A 381 7.96 4.53 13.56
CA ASP A 381 7.25 4.47 14.84
C ASP A 381 7.17 5.88 15.41
N ASN A 382 6.11 6.59 15.05
CA ASN A 382 5.85 7.95 15.46
C ASN A 382 4.35 8.08 15.67
N VAL A 383 3.96 8.51 16.86
CA VAL A 383 2.58 8.80 17.28
C VAL A 383 2.60 9.77 18.44
N ILE A 384 1.62 10.68 18.49
CA ILE A 384 1.40 11.56 19.62
C ILE A 384 -0.11 11.68 19.89
N ALA A 385 -0.49 11.68 21.16
CA ALA A 385 -1.88 11.80 21.59
C ALA A 385 -1.98 12.70 22.84
N ALA A 386 -2.76 13.78 22.76
CA ALA A 386 -3.09 14.61 23.89
C ALA A 386 -4.04 13.90 24.86
N TYR A 387 -3.92 14.18 26.16
CA TYR A 387 -4.84 13.64 27.16
C TYR A 387 -6.24 14.23 26.97
N PRO A 388 -7.31 13.43 27.10
CA PRO A 388 -8.68 13.90 26.86
C PRO A 388 -9.18 14.88 27.93
N ASN A 389 -8.60 14.84 29.13
CA ASN A 389 -9.02 15.61 30.31
C ASN A 389 -7.99 16.64 30.78
N ASP A 390 -6.81 16.70 30.15
CA ASP A 390 -5.75 17.64 30.51
C ASP A 390 -5.06 18.11 29.24
N PRO A 391 -5.33 19.35 28.79
CA PRO A 391 -4.82 19.83 27.52
C PRO A 391 -3.31 20.10 27.54
N GLU A 392 -2.66 20.16 28.71
CA GLU A 392 -1.22 20.37 28.84
C GLU A 392 -0.41 19.07 28.82
N ARG A 393 -1.08 17.91 28.79
CA ARG A 393 -0.46 16.59 28.83
C ARG A 393 -0.63 15.83 27.53
N PHE A 394 0.37 15.02 27.21
CA PHE A 394 0.35 14.15 26.03
C PHE A 394 1.15 12.87 26.27
N ILE A 395 0.91 11.89 25.41
CA ILE A 395 1.70 10.67 25.26
C ILE A 395 2.37 10.74 23.90
N ALA A 396 3.68 10.52 23.86
CA ALA A 396 4.46 10.35 22.64
C ALA A 396 4.95 8.91 22.55
N GLY A 397 4.76 8.27 21.40
CA GLY A 397 5.17 6.89 21.17
C GLY A 397 6.14 6.77 20.00
N GLY A 398 7.15 5.93 20.18
CA GLY A 398 8.06 5.45 19.16
C GLY A 398 8.53 4.04 19.50
N VAL A 399 9.84 3.85 19.63
CA VAL A 399 10.40 2.62 20.22
C VAL A 399 10.08 2.56 21.70
N ASP A 400 10.09 3.72 22.37
CA ASP A 400 9.68 3.90 23.76
C ASP A 400 8.37 4.70 23.84
N VAL A 401 7.72 4.62 25.00
CA VAL A 401 6.53 5.42 25.32
C VAL A 401 6.89 6.46 26.37
N TRP A 402 6.62 7.72 26.05
CA TRP A 402 6.89 8.88 26.89
C TRP A 402 5.59 9.59 27.23
N HIS A 403 5.51 10.14 28.43
CA HIS A 403 4.39 10.96 28.87
C HIS A 403 4.92 12.28 29.43
N TRP A 404 4.17 13.35 29.18
CA TRP A 404 4.39 14.67 29.75
C TRP A 404 3.30 14.99 30.79
#